data_AF-A0A9Q1BCX4-F1
#
_entry.id   AF-A0A9Q1BCX4-F1
#
_cell.length_a   1.000
_cell.length_b   1.000
_cell.length_c   1.000
_cell.angle_alpha   90.00
_cell.angle_beta   90.00
_cell.angle_gamma   90.00
#
_symmetry.space_group_name_H-M   'P 1'
#
loop_
_entity.id
_entity.type
_entity.pdbx_description
1 polymer ?
#
loop_
_entity_poly.entity_id
_entity_poly.type
_entity_poly.pdbx_seq_one_letter_code
_entity_poly.pdbx_strand_id
1 'polypeptide(L)'
;MSWLNLFQESAFLQRINYMKKFNMFILPRLPVFVFFNICFLAVSFVVLLLYTEVYNDCMTWMSYVWTASEFIGLFYLAQFCYFLYLHRVSLEEEFKELERFIKANTGNLEDCTKKLKNLFFNYFQLRKMFLLWLSIIFFSITFGIAAYSTWSYKEPEIRTNSTVLPTQYPIHPKGLKKYCPYSCDDPKYFENQHHLLIYNVLAFAKLLIPAVLSFSVMRGLDIKYMWNRFILRLRLMSTTDHLDFWERLIRYTKDLHPKNQLDTKLRFIIPVLGLAFGFLGGWKSHE
;
A
#
# COMPACT_ATOMS: atom_id res chain seq x y z
N MET A 1 12.49 -19.58 -3.60
CA MET A 1 12.26 -18.81 -4.85
C MET A 1 12.73 -17.38 -4.55
N SER A 2 13.88 -16.97 -5.11
CA SER A 2 14.52 -15.66 -4.82
C SER A 2 13.67 -14.49 -5.34
N TRP A 3 13.61 -13.39 -4.58
CA TRP A 3 12.93 -12.14 -4.93
C TRP A 3 13.39 -11.56 -6.27
N LEU A 4 14.65 -11.79 -6.66
CA LEU A 4 15.21 -11.33 -7.93
C LEU A 4 14.50 -11.95 -9.15
N ASN A 5 13.92 -13.15 -8.99
CA ASN A 5 13.23 -13.82 -10.09
C ASN A 5 11.81 -13.27 -10.35
N LEU A 6 11.25 -12.49 -9.42
CA LEU A 6 9.94 -11.83 -9.60
C LEU A 6 10.02 -10.63 -10.55
N PHE A 7 11.20 -10.01 -10.65
CA PHE A 7 11.50 -8.92 -11.57
C PHE A 7 12.41 -9.38 -12.72
N GLN A 8 12.27 -10.62 -13.16
CA GLN A 8 12.98 -11.08 -14.35
C GLN A 8 12.67 -10.14 -15.51
N GLU A 9 13.72 -9.47 -15.98
CA GLU A 9 13.66 -8.41 -16.97
C GLU A 9 12.96 -8.85 -18.26
N SER A 10 13.14 -10.12 -18.65
CA SER A 10 12.47 -10.72 -19.79
C SER A 10 10.93 -10.74 -19.66
N ALA A 11 10.39 -11.07 -18.49
CA ALA A 11 8.96 -11.05 -18.23
C ALA A 11 8.41 -9.61 -18.19
N PHE A 12 9.21 -8.67 -17.67
CA PHE A 12 8.85 -7.24 -17.63
C PHE A 12 8.84 -6.61 -19.03
N LEU A 13 9.88 -6.84 -19.83
CA LEU A 13 9.98 -6.39 -21.22
C LEU A 13 8.89 -7.00 -22.10
N GLN A 14 8.59 -8.28 -21.91
CA GLN A 14 7.48 -8.93 -22.61
C GLN A 14 6.15 -8.28 -22.28
N ARG A 15 5.92 -7.90 -21.01
CA ARG A 15 4.72 -7.15 -20.57
C ARG A 15 4.68 -5.72 -21.11
N ILE A 16 5.81 -5.01 -21.16
CA ILE A 16 5.89 -3.67 -21.79
C ILE A 16 5.54 -3.77 -23.27
N ASN A 17 6.11 -4.75 -23.98
CA ASN A 17 5.83 -4.97 -25.40
C ASN A 17 4.37 -5.39 -25.63
N TYR A 18 3.78 -6.14 -24.70
CA TYR A 18 2.35 -6.44 -24.72
C TYR A 18 1.50 -5.17 -24.52
N MET A 19 1.84 -4.32 -23.55
CA MET A 19 1.15 -3.04 -23.35
C MET A 19 1.29 -2.09 -24.55
N LYS A 20 2.42 -2.12 -25.27
CA LYS A 20 2.57 -1.44 -26.56
C LYS A 20 1.63 -2.01 -27.63
N LYS A 21 1.53 -3.35 -27.73
CA LYS A 21 0.70 -4.05 -28.73
C LYS A 21 -0.79 -3.72 -28.62
N PHE A 22 -1.30 -3.47 -27.41
CA PHE A 22 -2.71 -3.16 -27.19
C PHE A 22 -3.10 -1.69 -27.39
N ASN A 23 -2.17 -0.82 -27.83
CA ASN A 23 -2.38 0.63 -27.78
C ASN A 23 -2.86 1.10 -26.38
N MET A 24 -2.50 0.37 -25.32
CA MET A 24 -2.80 0.75 -23.93
C MET A 24 -2.03 2.00 -23.51
N PHE A 25 -1.18 2.56 -24.37
CA PHE A 25 -0.61 3.91 -24.24
C PHE A 25 -1.62 5.03 -24.50
N ILE A 26 -2.83 4.74 -25.01
CA ILE A 26 -3.98 5.62 -24.81
C ILE A 26 -4.33 5.51 -23.32
N LEU A 27 -3.67 6.34 -22.50
CA LEU A 27 -3.74 6.40 -21.04
C LEU A 27 -5.02 5.73 -20.51
N PRO A 28 -4.97 4.50 -19.98
CA PRO A 28 -6.15 3.86 -19.46
C PRO A 28 -6.48 4.60 -18.16
N ARG A 29 -7.33 5.60 -18.32
CA ARG A 29 -7.87 6.47 -17.27
C ARG A 29 -6.86 7.47 -16.73
N LEU A 30 -6.49 8.47 -17.56
CA LEU A 30 -5.92 9.75 -17.10
C LEU A 30 -6.60 10.27 -15.81
N PRO A 31 -7.95 10.20 -15.63
CA PRO A 31 -8.58 10.62 -14.37
C PRO A 31 -8.11 9.84 -13.15
N VAL A 32 -7.78 8.55 -13.29
CA VAL A 32 -7.28 7.71 -12.19
C VAL A 32 -5.84 8.07 -11.87
N PHE A 33 -4.99 8.23 -12.88
CA PHE A 33 -3.62 8.72 -12.68
C PHE A 33 -3.62 10.10 -12.00
N VAL A 34 -4.42 11.02 -12.52
CA VAL A 34 -4.60 12.36 -11.97
C VAL A 34 -5.14 12.29 -10.54
N PHE A 35 -6.12 11.42 -10.25
CA PHE A 35 -6.61 11.20 -8.89
C PHE A 35 -5.50 10.75 -7.93
N PHE A 36 -4.70 9.73 -8.30
CA PHE A 36 -3.59 9.26 -7.46
C PHE A 36 -2.56 10.36 -7.19
N ASN A 37 -2.21 11.16 -8.21
CA ASN A 37 -1.23 12.24 -8.06
C ASN A 37 -1.80 13.46 -7.32
N ILE A 38 -3.06 13.83 -7.53
CA ILE A 38 -3.72 14.95 -6.83
C ILE A 38 -3.87 14.63 -5.35
N CYS A 39 -4.36 13.43 -4.99
CA CYS A 39 -4.46 13.02 -3.59
C CYS A 39 -3.09 13.08 -2.90
N PHE A 40 -2.03 12.65 -3.58
CA PHE A 40 -0.66 12.77 -3.10
C PHE A 40 -0.22 14.23 -2.93
N LEU A 41 -0.38 15.06 -3.96
CA LEU A 41 0.05 16.46 -3.94
C LEU A 41 -0.69 17.25 -2.87
N ALA A 42 -2.00 17.03 -2.69
CA ALA A 42 -2.79 17.69 -1.66
C ALA A 42 -2.26 17.39 -0.25
N VAL A 43 -1.93 16.13 0.03
CA VAL A 43 -1.47 15.70 1.35
C VAL A 43 -0.05 16.21 1.60
N SER A 44 0.83 16.05 0.62
CA SER A 44 2.18 16.59 0.69
C SER A 44 2.19 18.11 0.87
N PHE A 45 1.28 18.82 0.21
CA PHE A 45 1.13 20.27 0.36
C PHE A 45 0.65 20.65 1.76
N VAL A 46 -0.33 19.93 2.33
CA VAL A 46 -0.79 20.15 3.71
C VAL A 46 0.33 19.87 4.71
N VAL A 47 1.08 18.77 4.55
CA VAL A 47 2.25 18.45 5.38
C VAL A 47 3.29 19.56 5.30
N LEU A 48 3.57 20.04 4.09
CA LEU A 48 4.55 21.10 3.86
C LEU A 48 4.10 22.43 4.49
N LEU A 49 2.85 22.84 4.30
CA LEU A 49 2.29 24.06 4.89
C LEU A 49 2.38 24.04 6.41
N LEU A 50 1.96 22.93 7.03
CA LEU A 50 2.06 22.75 8.47
C LEU A 50 3.50 22.76 8.95
N TYR A 51 4.39 22.11 8.20
CA TYR A 51 5.81 22.11 8.50
C TYR A 51 6.38 23.55 8.45
N THR A 52 6.01 24.36 7.46
CA THR A 52 6.45 25.76 7.37
C THR A 52 5.86 26.66 8.45
N GLU A 53 4.62 26.44 8.85
CA GLU A 53 3.92 27.28 9.84
C GLU A 53 4.40 26.98 11.27
N VAL A 54 4.67 25.71 11.56
CA VAL A 54 5.07 25.24 12.90
C VAL A 54 6.57 25.44 13.17
N TYR A 55 7.43 25.40 12.15
CA TYR A 55 8.90 25.35 12.34
C TYR A 55 9.66 26.63 11.99
N ASN A 56 9.02 27.78 11.80
CA ASN A 56 9.73 29.02 11.45
C ASN A 56 10.89 29.37 12.42
N ASP A 57 10.85 28.89 13.67
CA ASP A 57 11.88 29.16 14.68
C ASP A 57 12.91 28.02 14.86
N CYS A 58 12.75 26.88 14.17
CA CYS A 58 13.41 25.62 14.55
C CYS A 58 13.90 24.71 13.41
N MET A 59 14.05 25.26 12.21
CA MET A 59 14.47 24.51 11.02
C MET A 59 15.92 23.99 11.11
N THR A 60 16.09 22.70 11.38
CA THR A 60 17.36 21.99 11.15
C THR A 60 17.38 21.39 9.74
N TRP A 61 18.56 21.36 9.10
CA TRP A 61 18.72 20.76 7.77
C TRP A 61 18.27 19.29 7.72
N MET A 62 18.45 18.55 8.83
CA MET A 62 17.99 17.17 8.98
C MET A 62 16.48 17.03 8.79
N SER A 63 15.71 18.02 9.24
CA SER A 63 14.26 17.97 9.14
C SER A 63 13.79 18.20 7.70
N TYR A 64 14.49 19.03 6.92
CA TYR A 64 14.24 19.14 5.47
C TYR A 64 14.53 17.84 4.74
N VAL A 65 15.65 17.18 5.07
CA VAL A 65 16.01 15.87 4.49
C VAL A 65 14.94 14.83 4.82
N TRP A 66 14.46 14.81 6.07
CA TRP A 66 13.38 13.92 6.50
C TRP A 66 12.10 14.17 5.69
N THR A 67 11.61 15.42 5.64
CA THR A 67 10.40 15.79 4.89
C THR A 67 10.54 15.48 3.39
N ALA A 68 11.70 15.72 2.79
CA ALA A 68 11.97 15.35 1.41
C ALA A 68 11.93 13.83 1.20
N SER A 69 12.50 13.06 2.12
CA SER A 69 12.46 11.60 2.06
C SER A 69 11.03 11.05 2.19
N GLU A 70 10.20 11.65 3.04
CA GLU A 70 8.78 11.30 3.16
C GLU A 70 8.02 11.60 1.87
N PHE A 71 8.26 12.77 1.26
CA PHE A 71 7.65 13.16 -0.01
C PHE A 71 8.01 12.17 -1.13
N ILE A 72 9.29 11.82 -1.24
CA ILE A 72 9.79 10.85 -2.22
C ILE A 72 9.14 9.49 -1.98
N GLY A 73 9.08 9.02 -0.73
CA GLY A 73 8.44 7.75 -0.37
C GLY A 73 6.96 7.70 -0.74
N LEU A 74 6.20 8.74 -0.43
CA LEU A 74 4.79 8.87 -0.78
C LEU A 74 4.56 8.98 -2.30
N PHE A 75 5.47 9.62 -3.04
CA PHE A 75 5.41 9.66 -4.50
C PHE A 75 5.62 8.27 -5.10
N TYR A 76 6.67 7.55 -4.69
CA TYR A 76 6.93 6.19 -5.13
C TYR A 76 5.77 5.25 -4.81
N LEU A 77 5.18 5.40 -3.62
CA LEU A 77 3.98 4.69 -3.21
C LEU A 77 2.81 4.90 -4.20
N ALA A 78 2.51 6.15 -4.55
CA ALA A 78 1.44 6.48 -5.47
C ALA A 78 1.70 5.89 -6.88
N GLN A 79 2.93 6.02 -7.38
CA GLN A 79 3.32 5.43 -8.67
C GLN A 79 3.23 3.90 -8.66
N PHE A 80 3.64 3.26 -7.57
CA PHE A 80 3.55 1.81 -7.42
C PHE A 80 2.09 1.32 -7.37
N CYS A 81 1.22 2.04 -6.65
CA CYS A 81 -0.22 1.75 -6.63
C CYS A 81 -0.83 1.88 -8.03
N TYR A 82 -0.47 2.93 -8.78
CA TYR A 82 -0.90 3.11 -10.15
C TYR A 82 -0.38 2.00 -11.08
N PHE A 83 0.88 1.58 -10.92
CA PHE A 83 1.45 0.45 -11.65
C PHE A 83 0.70 -0.86 -11.40
N LEU A 84 0.40 -1.18 -10.13
CA LEU A 84 -0.41 -2.35 -9.77
C LEU A 84 -1.81 -2.28 -10.37
N TYR A 85 -2.41 -1.08 -10.40
CA TYR A 85 -3.71 -0.84 -11.02
C TYR A 85 -3.68 -1.13 -12.53
N LEU A 86 -2.67 -0.62 -13.25
CA LEU A 86 -2.51 -0.88 -14.67
C LEU A 86 -2.35 -2.38 -14.96
N HIS A 87 -1.51 -3.07 -14.19
CA HIS A 87 -1.33 -4.51 -14.35
C HIS A 87 -2.62 -5.31 -14.12
N ARG A 88 -3.42 -4.89 -13.15
CA ARG A 88 -4.72 -5.50 -12.91
C ARG A 88 -5.66 -5.27 -14.10
N VAL A 89 -5.78 -4.04 -14.61
CA VAL A 89 -6.64 -3.74 -15.76
C VAL A 89 -6.20 -4.53 -17.00
N SER A 90 -4.89 -4.61 -17.24
CA SER A 90 -4.32 -5.42 -18.31
C SER A 90 -4.72 -6.90 -18.18
N LEU A 91 -4.57 -7.47 -16.98
CA LEU A 91 -4.95 -8.85 -16.71
C LEU A 91 -6.47 -9.08 -16.90
N GLU A 92 -7.33 -8.13 -16.48
CA GLU A 92 -8.77 -8.20 -16.73
C GLU A 92 -9.11 -8.27 -18.22
N GLU A 93 -8.34 -7.60 -19.08
CA GLU A 93 -8.52 -7.68 -20.54
C GLU A 93 -7.96 -8.99 -21.11
N GLU A 94 -6.82 -9.49 -20.64
CA GLU A 94 -6.29 -10.80 -21.03
C GLU A 94 -7.27 -11.94 -20.69
N PHE A 95 -7.99 -11.86 -19.57
CA PHE A 95 -9.07 -12.79 -19.25
C PHE A 95 -10.19 -12.76 -20.30
N LYS A 96 -10.65 -11.57 -20.70
CA LYS A 96 -11.71 -11.44 -21.72
C LYS A 96 -11.24 -11.94 -23.09
N GLU A 97 -9.98 -11.68 -23.45
CA GLU A 97 -9.42 -12.19 -24.70
C GLU A 97 -9.32 -13.72 -24.68
N LEU A 98 -8.89 -14.31 -23.56
CA LEU A 98 -8.87 -15.75 -23.41
C LEU A 98 -10.27 -16.36 -23.50
N GLU A 99 -11.28 -15.73 -22.90
CA GLU A 99 -12.68 -16.16 -23.03
C GLU A 99 -13.13 -16.19 -24.50
N ARG A 100 -12.85 -15.12 -25.27
CA ARG A 100 -13.15 -15.07 -26.71
C ARG A 100 -12.39 -16.13 -27.50
N PHE A 101 -11.12 -16.33 -27.16
CA PHE A 101 -10.25 -17.32 -27.81
C PHE A 101 -10.74 -18.75 -27.57
N ILE A 102 -11.08 -19.10 -26.33
CA ILE A 102 -11.61 -20.43 -25.98
C ILE A 102 -12.91 -20.68 -26.75
N LYS A 103 -13.81 -19.70 -26.80
CA LYS A 103 -15.07 -19.82 -27.54
C LYS A 103 -14.83 -20.08 -29.03
N ALA A 104 -13.87 -19.38 -29.64
CA ALA A 104 -13.54 -19.54 -31.06
C ALA A 104 -12.81 -20.85 -31.39
N ASN A 105 -12.11 -21.45 -30.42
CA ASN A 105 -11.31 -22.67 -30.60
C ASN A 105 -11.88 -23.87 -29.82
N THR A 106 -13.21 -23.92 -29.69
CA THR A 106 -13.89 -25.01 -28.99
C THR A 106 -13.57 -26.34 -29.70
N GLY A 107 -13.15 -27.35 -28.92
CA GLY A 107 -12.68 -28.65 -29.44
C GLY A 107 -11.16 -28.79 -29.52
N ASN A 108 -10.40 -27.68 -29.56
CA ASN A 108 -8.94 -27.72 -29.51
C ASN A 108 -8.43 -27.46 -28.08
N LEU A 109 -8.33 -28.53 -27.29
CA LEU A 109 -7.95 -28.47 -25.88
C LEU A 109 -6.50 -28.02 -25.67
N GLU A 110 -5.58 -28.42 -26.55
CA GLU A 110 -4.15 -28.14 -26.39
C GLU A 110 -3.85 -26.64 -26.50
N ASP A 111 -4.39 -25.98 -27.52
CA ASP A 111 -4.19 -24.54 -27.70
C ASP A 111 -4.85 -23.72 -26.58
N CYS A 112 -6.05 -24.13 -26.15
CA CYS A 112 -6.75 -23.50 -25.04
C CYS A 112 -5.98 -23.63 -23.72
N THR A 113 -5.47 -24.83 -23.41
CA THR A 113 -4.70 -25.08 -22.17
C THR A 113 -3.35 -24.36 -22.18
N LYS A 114 -2.67 -24.29 -23.32
CA LYS A 114 -1.43 -23.52 -23.49
C LYS A 114 -1.65 -22.03 -23.22
N LYS A 115 -2.68 -21.42 -23.82
CA LYS A 115 -2.99 -20.00 -23.61
C LYS A 115 -3.45 -19.72 -22.17
N LEU A 116 -4.25 -20.61 -21.60
CA LEU A 116 -4.67 -20.56 -20.20
C LEU A 116 -3.50 -20.63 -19.22
N LYS A 117 -2.52 -21.52 -19.46
CA LYS A 117 -1.32 -21.65 -18.63
C LYS A 117 -0.50 -20.37 -18.61
N ASN A 118 -0.35 -19.70 -19.75
CA ASN A 118 0.33 -18.40 -19.85
C ASN A 118 -0.43 -17.31 -19.07
N LEU A 119 -1.75 -17.24 -19.22
CA LEU A 119 -2.57 -16.31 -18.44
C LEU A 119 -2.46 -16.58 -16.93
N PHE A 120 -2.51 -17.85 -16.53
CA PHE A 120 -2.38 -18.26 -15.14
C PHE A 120 -1.05 -17.81 -14.54
N PHE A 121 0.05 -17.90 -15.29
CA PHE A 121 1.35 -17.41 -14.85
C PHE A 121 1.32 -15.89 -14.58
N ASN A 122 0.74 -15.10 -15.49
CA ASN A 122 0.58 -13.66 -15.32
C ASN A 122 -0.27 -13.32 -14.09
N TYR A 123 -1.42 -13.99 -13.96
CA TYR A 123 -2.31 -13.90 -12.82
C TYR A 123 -1.60 -14.20 -11.49
N PHE A 124 -0.84 -15.30 -11.46
CA PHE A 124 -0.17 -15.78 -10.25
C PHE A 124 0.95 -14.85 -9.82
N GLN A 125 1.75 -14.33 -10.76
CA GLN A 125 2.76 -13.31 -10.49
C GLN A 125 2.11 -12.03 -9.92
N LEU A 126 1.03 -11.55 -10.54
CA LEU A 126 0.34 -10.36 -10.07
C LEU A 126 -0.21 -10.55 -8.66
N ARG A 127 -0.86 -11.70 -8.40
CA ARG A 127 -1.36 -12.04 -7.08
C ARG A 127 -0.26 -12.06 -6.01
N LYS A 128 0.92 -12.61 -6.32
CA LYS A 128 2.06 -12.61 -5.39
C LYS A 128 2.50 -11.19 -5.04
N MET A 129 2.65 -10.33 -6.04
CA MET A 129 3.02 -8.92 -5.85
C MET A 129 1.99 -8.20 -4.98
N PHE A 130 0.70 -8.38 -5.26
CA PHE A 130 -0.38 -7.75 -4.50
C PHE A 130 -0.49 -8.25 -3.06
N LEU A 131 -0.41 -9.57 -2.82
CA LEU A 131 -0.48 -10.11 -1.47
C LEU A 131 0.67 -9.61 -0.61
N LEU A 132 1.86 -9.57 -1.17
CA LEU A 132 3.03 -9.00 -0.50
C LEU A 132 2.83 -7.51 -0.21
N TRP A 133 2.42 -6.75 -1.21
CA TRP A 133 2.17 -5.32 -1.08
C TRP A 133 1.17 -5.01 0.03
N LEU A 134 0.04 -5.70 0.04
CA LEU A 134 -0.95 -5.59 1.10
C LEU A 134 -0.36 -5.97 2.46
N SER A 135 0.44 -7.02 2.53
CA SER A 135 1.05 -7.43 3.81
C SER A 135 1.94 -6.32 4.37
N ILE A 136 2.71 -5.65 3.51
CA ILE A 136 3.53 -4.49 3.88
C ILE A 136 2.64 -3.34 4.35
N ILE A 137 1.60 -3.00 3.59
CA ILE A 137 0.69 -1.89 3.94
C ILE A 137 -0.04 -2.16 5.25
N PHE A 138 -0.60 -3.37 5.44
CA PHE A 138 -1.22 -3.76 6.70
C PHE A 138 -0.22 -3.70 7.83
N PHE A 139 0.98 -4.25 7.67
CA PHE A 139 2.02 -4.17 8.69
C PHE A 139 2.33 -2.71 9.05
N SER A 140 2.53 -1.82 8.07
CA SER A 140 2.82 -0.41 8.31
C SER A 140 1.68 0.32 9.02
N ILE A 141 0.42 0.07 8.65
CA ILE A 141 -0.75 0.67 9.31
C ILE A 141 -0.87 0.18 10.74
N THR A 142 -0.79 -1.14 10.94
CA THR A 142 -0.93 -1.78 12.25
C THR A 142 0.17 -1.35 13.20
N PHE A 143 1.42 -1.30 12.72
CA PHE A 143 2.56 -0.76 13.45
C PHE A 143 2.40 0.74 13.74
N GLY A 144 1.97 1.53 12.76
CA GLY A 144 1.76 2.98 12.93
C GLY A 144 0.68 3.30 13.97
N ILE A 145 -0.45 2.58 13.95
CA ILE A 145 -1.51 2.70 14.96
C ILE A 145 -0.99 2.29 16.34
N ALA A 146 -0.24 1.21 16.44
CA ALA A 146 0.34 0.76 17.70
C ALA A 146 1.32 1.80 18.26
N ALA A 147 2.27 2.28 17.44
CA ALA A 147 3.25 3.30 17.83
C ALA A 147 2.56 4.59 18.28
N TYR A 148 1.56 5.05 17.51
CA TYR A 148 0.74 6.20 17.86
C TYR A 148 0.03 5.99 19.21
N SER A 149 -0.60 4.84 19.41
CA SER A 149 -1.30 4.49 20.65
C SER A 149 -0.35 4.33 21.84
N THR A 150 0.92 3.98 21.65
CA THR A 150 1.89 3.95 22.75
C THR A 150 2.47 5.32 23.06
N TRP A 151 2.56 6.20 22.06
CA TRP A 151 3.15 7.53 22.20
C TRP A 151 2.16 8.51 22.85
N SER A 152 0.90 8.50 22.43
CA SER A 152 -0.12 9.44 22.92
C SER A 152 -0.48 9.30 24.40
N TYR A 153 -0.06 8.22 25.07
CA TYR A 153 -0.38 7.97 26.48
C TYR A 153 0.78 8.29 27.45
N LYS A 154 1.94 8.69 26.94
CA LYS A 154 2.97 9.32 27.76
C LYS A 154 2.76 10.83 27.77
N GLU A 155 1.68 11.28 28.41
CA GLU A 155 1.71 12.65 28.92
C GLU A 155 2.88 12.73 29.91
N PRO A 156 3.79 13.71 29.79
CA PRO A 156 4.78 13.92 30.82
C PRO A 156 4.02 14.21 32.12
N GLU A 157 4.12 13.34 33.13
CA GLU A 157 3.66 13.65 34.47
C GLU A 157 4.34 14.96 34.90
N ILE A 158 3.63 16.07 34.78
CA ILE A 158 4.08 17.36 35.31
C ILE A 158 4.04 17.19 36.83
N ARG A 159 5.16 16.78 37.43
CA ARG A 159 5.33 16.77 38.89
C ARG A 159 5.22 18.22 39.37
N THR A 160 4.02 18.60 39.78
CA THR A 160 3.68 19.93 40.32
C THR A 160 4.25 20.18 41.72
N ASN A 161 5.05 19.27 42.28
CA ASN A 161 5.52 19.36 43.67
C ASN A 161 6.98 19.79 43.85
N SER A 162 7.65 20.26 42.80
CA SER A 162 8.96 20.87 42.96
C SER A 162 8.83 22.40 42.95
N THR A 163 8.92 23.00 44.13
CA THR A 163 9.36 24.39 44.34
C THR A 163 10.77 24.59 43.76
N VAL A 164 10.89 24.53 42.45
CA VAL A 164 12.11 24.95 41.75
C VAL A 164 11.96 26.45 41.55
N LEU A 165 12.86 27.19 42.20
CA LEU A 165 13.11 28.61 41.94
C LEU A 165 13.04 28.86 40.42
N PRO A 166 12.44 29.96 39.93
CA PRO A 166 12.58 30.32 38.54
C PRO A 166 14.06 30.56 38.26
N THR A 167 14.75 29.54 37.74
CA THR A 167 16.04 29.72 37.09
C THR A 167 15.78 30.65 35.93
N GLN A 168 16.15 31.92 36.12
CA GLN A 168 16.32 32.87 35.04
C GLN A 168 17.06 32.15 33.93
N TYR A 169 16.35 31.89 32.82
CA TYR A 169 16.97 31.41 31.61
C TYR A 169 18.12 32.38 31.30
N PRO A 170 19.37 31.90 31.14
CA PRO A 170 20.48 32.77 30.84
C PRO A 170 20.13 33.50 29.54
N ILE A 171 20.12 34.84 29.62
CA ILE A 171 19.99 35.73 28.47
C ILE A 171 21.08 35.31 27.50
N HIS A 172 20.71 34.57 26.45
CA HIS A 172 21.68 34.10 25.47
C HIS A 172 22.36 35.33 24.85
N PRO A 173 23.70 35.38 24.83
CA PRO A 173 24.42 36.48 24.22
C PRO A 173 24.02 36.58 22.75
N LYS A 174 23.56 37.76 22.36
CA LYS A 174 23.24 38.16 20.98
C LYS A 174 24.45 37.87 20.08
N GLY A 175 24.49 36.71 19.43
CA GLY A 175 25.63 36.34 18.57
C GLY A 175 25.72 34.88 18.16
N LEU A 176 25.18 33.93 18.96
CA LEU A 176 25.14 32.52 18.58
C LEU A 176 23.84 32.19 17.83
N LYS A 177 23.92 32.24 16.50
CA LYS A 177 22.88 31.74 15.60
C LYS A 177 22.61 30.24 15.85
N LYS A 178 21.31 29.90 15.93
CA LYS A 178 20.69 28.60 15.59
C LYS A 178 20.82 27.44 16.58
N TYR A 179 20.40 27.62 17.82
CA TYR A 179 19.73 26.51 18.51
C TYR A 179 18.29 26.92 18.79
N CYS A 180 17.36 26.04 18.43
CA CYS A 180 15.96 26.16 18.76
C CYS A 180 15.77 26.61 20.20
N PRO A 181 15.06 27.71 20.47
CA PRO A 181 14.71 28.06 21.85
C PRO A 181 13.74 27.06 22.47
N TYR A 182 13.03 26.28 21.64
CA TYR A 182 12.14 25.20 22.08
C TYR A 182 12.83 23.85 21.91
N SER A 183 13.12 23.17 23.02
CA SER A 183 13.26 21.71 22.95
C SER A 183 11.91 21.13 22.51
N CYS A 184 11.88 20.09 21.68
CA CYS A 184 10.65 19.33 21.42
C CYS A 184 10.05 18.71 22.70
N ASP A 185 10.78 18.78 23.81
CA ASP A 185 10.36 18.38 25.15
C ASP A 185 9.65 19.50 25.94
N ASP A 186 9.52 20.72 25.40
CA ASP A 186 8.91 21.84 26.13
C ASP A 186 7.37 21.64 26.22
N PRO A 187 6.80 21.37 27.42
CA PRO A 187 5.38 21.04 27.59
C PRO A 187 4.43 22.13 27.08
N LYS A 188 4.92 23.38 26.96
CA LYS A 188 4.17 24.50 26.37
C LYS A 188 3.84 24.32 24.90
N TYR A 189 4.59 23.49 24.18
CA TYR A 189 4.38 23.25 22.75
C TYR A 189 3.09 22.45 22.48
N PHE A 190 2.75 21.51 23.36
CA PHE A 190 1.53 20.71 23.27
C PHE A 190 0.33 21.32 24.02
N GLU A 191 0.54 22.43 24.72
CA GLU A 191 -0.49 23.11 25.52
C GLU A 191 -1.60 23.70 24.63
N ASN A 192 -1.29 24.03 23.37
CA ASN A 192 -2.28 24.46 22.40
C ASN A 192 -2.96 23.25 21.74
N GLN A 193 -4.15 22.90 22.24
CA GLN A 193 -4.96 21.77 21.77
C GLN A 193 -5.15 21.70 20.24
N HIS A 194 -5.14 22.86 19.57
CA HIS A 194 -5.24 22.92 18.10
C HIS A 194 -4.04 22.28 17.39
N HIS A 195 -2.81 22.48 17.87
CA HIS A 195 -1.61 21.90 17.24
C HIS A 195 -1.55 20.38 17.45
N LEU A 196 -1.94 19.90 18.63
CA LEU A 196 -2.04 18.47 18.93
C LEU A 196 -3.08 17.79 18.01
N LEU A 197 -4.26 18.39 17.86
CA LEU A 197 -5.31 17.86 16.99
C LEU A 197 -4.84 17.79 15.52
N ILE A 198 -4.21 18.85 15.02
CA ILE A 198 -3.68 18.88 13.66
C ILE A 198 -2.59 17.82 13.45
N TYR A 199 -1.67 17.67 14.40
CA TYR A 199 -0.62 16.65 14.33
C TYR A 199 -1.20 15.24 14.28
N ASN A 200 -2.19 14.95 15.13
CA ASN A 200 -2.87 13.67 15.18
C ASN A 200 -3.63 13.37 13.87
N VAL A 201 -4.32 14.35 13.31
CA VAL A 201 -5.00 14.22 12.01
C VAL A 201 -3.98 13.94 10.89
N LEU A 202 -2.85 14.63 10.89
CA LEU A 202 -1.79 14.43 9.89
C LEU A 202 -1.15 13.05 10.00
N ALA A 203 -0.81 12.63 11.22
CA ALA A 203 -0.23 11.32 11.50
C ALA A 203 -1.19 10.21 11.06
N PHE A 204 -2.48 10.37 11.35
CA PHE A 204 -3.51 9.43 10.91
C PHE A 204 -3.67 9.43 9.39
N ALA A 205 -3.70 10.60 8.73
CA ALA A 205 -3.79 10.71 7.28
C ALA A 205 -2.62 10.01 6.58
N LYS A 206 -1.38 10.19 7.09
CA LYS A 206 -0.18 9.52 6.58
C LYS A 206 -0.31 7.99 6.58
N LEU A 207 -1.04 7.40 7.52
CA LEU A 207 -1.30 5.96 7.58
C LEU A 207 -2.50 5.55 6.73
N LEU A 208 -3.57 6.36 6.73
CA LEU A 208 -4.84 6.06 6.06
C LEU A 208 -4.72 6.13 4.54
N ILE A 209 -4.00 7.11 4.00
CA ILE A 209 -3.92 7.33 2.55
C ILE A 209 -3.27 6.14 1.82
N PRO A 210 -2.09 5.63 2.24
CA PRO A 210 -1.51 4.42 1.67
C PRO A 210 -2.48 3.24 1.68
N ALA A 211 -3.26 3.10 2.77
CA ALA A 211 -4.29 2.08 2.90
C ALA A 211 -5.37 2.25 1.82
N VAL A 212 -6.01 3.42 1.79
CA VAL A 212 -7.12 3.75 0.89
C VAL A 212 -6.69 3.60 -0.56
N LEU A 213 -5.51 4.11 -0.93
CA LEU A 213 -4.96 3.96 -2.28
C LEU A 213 -4.75 2.48 -2.62
N SER A 214 -4.13 1.70 -1.72
CA SER A 214 -3.90 0.26 -1.94
C SER A 214 -5.19 -0.53 -2.08
N PHE A 215 -6.21 -0.25 -1.26
CA PHE A 215 -7.54 -0.87 -1.37
C PHE A 215 -8.29 -0.46 -2.64
N SER A 216 -8.13 0.80 -3.07
CA SER A 216 -8.74 1.33 -4.28
C SER A 216 -8.19 0.65 -5.53
N VAL A 217 -6.88 0.40 -5.60
CA VAL A 217 -6.24 -0.40 -6.65
C VAL A 217 -6.88 -1.79 -6.73
N MET A 218 -7.21 -2.38 -5.58
CA MET A 218 -7.90 -3.67 -5.49
C MET A 218 -9.40 -3.59 -5.73
N ARG A 219 -10.02 -2.41 -5.84
CA ARG A 219 -11.49 -2.22 -5.89
C ARG A 219 -12.21 -3.05 -4.83
N GLY A 220 -11.58 -3.27 -3.68
CA GLY A 220 -12.07 -4.15 -2.61
C GLY A 220 -12.24 -5.65 -2.99
N LEU A 221 -11.79 -6.08 -4.17
CA LEU A 221 -11.93 -7.44 -4.66
C LEU A 221 -10.56 -8.15 -4.64
N ASP A 222 -10.49 -9.29 -3.96
CA ASP A 222 -9.34 -10.20 -4.02
C ASP A 222 -9.08 -10.57 -5.49
N ILE A 223 -7.83 -10.58 -5.93
CA ILE A 223 -7.44 -11.07 -7.26
C ILE A 223 -7.96 -12.50 -7.48
N LYS A 224 -8.08 -13.31 -6.43
CA LYS A 224 -8.78 -14.61 -6.44
C LYS A 224 -10.19 -14.53 -7.03
N TYR A 225 -10.93 -13.44 -6.78
CA TYR A 225 -12.25 -13.23 -7.35
C TYR A 225 -12.22 -13.19 -8.88
N MET A 226 -11.19 -12.61 -9.51
CA MET A 226 -11.06 -12.59 -10.97
C MET A 226 -10.95 -14.01 -11.55
N TRP A 227 -10.13 -14.85 -10.92
CA TRP A 227 -9.98 -16.27 -11.31
C TRP A 227 -11.27 -17.06 -11.13
N ASN A 228 -11.95 -16.89 -9.99
CA ASN A 228 -13.22 -17.54 -9.73
C ASN A 228 -14.31 -17.09 -10.71
N ARG A 229 -14.37 -15.80 -11.03
CA ARG A 229 -15.29 -15.24 -12.02
C ARG A 229 -15.02 -15.82 -13.40
N PHE A 230 -13.76 -15.97 -13.78
CA PHE A 230 -13.39 -16.61 -15.04
C PHE A 230 -13.83 -18.09 -15.09
N ILE A 231 -13.59 -18.87 -14.03
CA ILE A 231 -14.09 -20.26 -13.95
C ILE A 231 -15.61 -20.32 -14.08
N LEU A 232 -16.33 -19.40 -13.42
CA LEU A 232 -17.78 -19.32 -13.54
C LEU A 232 -18.21 -19.04 -14.98
N ARG A 233 -17.54 -18.11 -15.67
CA ARG A 233 -17.81 -17.82 -17.08
C ARG A 233 -17.53 -19.01 -17.98
N LEU A 234 -16.45 -19.76 -17.76
CA LEU A 234 -16.19 -21.00 -18.50
C LEU A 234 -17.33 -22.02 -18.34
N ARG A 235 -17.89 -22.17 -17.13
CA ARG A 235 -19.07 -23.03 -16.90
C ARG A 235 -20.31 -22.50 -17.61
N LEU A 236 -20.51 -21.19 -17.66
CA LEU A 236 -21.65 -20.61 -18.37
C LEU A 236 -21.52 -20.69 -19.89
N MET A 237 -20.30 -20.82 -20.42
CA MET A 237 -20.02 -21.01 -21.84
C MET A 237 -20.11 -22.47 -22.29
N SER A 238 -20.19 -23.43 -21.36
CA SER A 238 -20.20 -24.84 -21.73
C SER A 238 -21.48 -25.22 -22.49
N THR A 239 -21.31 -25.73 -23.69
CA THR A 239 -22.38 -26.25 -24.55
C THR A 239 -22.39 -27.78 -24.53
N THR A 240 -23.54 -28.38 -24.83
CA THR A 240 -23.74 -29.84 -24.90
C THR A 240 -22.88 -30.49 -25.99
N ASP A 241 -22.63 -29.80 -27.09
CA ASP A 241 -21.97 -30.35 -28.28
C ASP A 241 -20.48 -30.66 -28.05
N HIS A 242 -19.88 -30.08 -26.99
CA HIS A 242 -18.47 -30.24 -26.66
C HIS A 242 -18.25 -30.50 -25.17
N LEU A 243 -19.12 -31.31 -24.56
CA LEU A 243 -19.17 -31.50 -23.11
C LEU A 243 -17.84 -32.03 -22.53
N ASP A 244 -17.21 -33.04 -23.16
CA ASP A 244 -15.91 -33.58 -22.73
C ASP A 244 -14.78 -32.54 -22.78
N PHE A 245 -14.76 -31.69 -23.81
CA PHE A 245 -13.81 -30.58 -23.91
C PHE A 245 -13.99 -29.60 -22.74
N TRP A 246 -15.23 -29.17 -22.46
CA TRP A 246 -15.53 -28.22 -21.39
C TRP A 246 -15.20 -28.79 -20.02
N GLU A 247 -15.54 -30.04 -19.74
CA GLU A 247 -15.22 -30.70 -18.48
C GLU A 247 -13.72 -30.77 -18.23
N ARG A 248 -12.94 -31.19 -19.24
CA ARG A 248 -11.47 -31.27 -19.14
C ARG A 248 -10.85 -29.90 -18.93
N LEU A 249 -11.30 -28.88 -19.68
CA LEU A 249 -10.79 -27.51 -19.56
C LEU A 249 -11.11 -26.92 -18.18
N ILE A 250 -12.33 -27.09 -17.68
CA ILE A 250 -12.75 -26.59 -16.36
C ILE A 250 -11.97 -27.32 -15.26
N ARG A 251 -11.78 -28.64 -15.38
CA ARG A 251 -10.97 -29.43 -14.42
C ARG A 251 -9.53 -28.92 -14.39
N TYR A 252 -8.90 -28.79 -15.55
CA TYR A 252 -7.54 -28.24 -15.67
C TYR A 252 -7.42 -26.82 -15.09
N THR A 253 -8.40 -25.96 -15.35
CA THR A 253 -8.45 -24.59 -14.81
C THR A 253 -8.53 -24.58 -13.28
N LYS A 254 -9.29 -25.50 -12.68
CA LYS A 254 -9.37 -25.64 -11.22
C LYS A 254 -8.05 -26.16 -10.64
N ASP A 255 -7.43 -27.12 -11.29
CA ASP A 255 -6.19 -27.76 -10.82
C ASP A 255 -4.99 -26.83 -10.88
N LEU A 256 -4.97 -25.87 -11.81
CA LEU A 256 -3.97 -24.81 -11.88
C LEU A 256 -3.94 -23.94 -10.63
N HIS A 257 -5.09 -23.69 -9.98
CA HIS A 257 -5.12 -22.79 -8.83
C HIS A 257 -4.54 -23.49 -7.58
N PRO A 258 -3.46 -22.98 -6.98
CA PRO A 258 -2.83 -23.62 -5.84
C PRO A 258 -3.83 -23.76 -4.68
N LYS A 259 -3.97 -24.97 -4.16
CA LYS A 259 -4.83 -25.28 -3.00
C LYS A 259 -4.32 -24.62 -1.70
N ASN A 260 -3.08 -24.13 -1.69
CA ASN A 260 -2.41 -23.63 -0.49
C ASN A 260 -2.96 -22.27 -0.03
N GLN A 261 -4.01 -22.34 0.79
CA GLN A 261 -4.52 -21.22 1.59
C GLN A 261 -3.61 -20.86 2.78
N LEU A 262 -2.70 -21.77 3.18
CA LEU A 262 -1.89 -21.61 4.40
C LEU A 262 -0.94 -20.41 4.35
N ASP A 263 -0.26 -20.22 3.20
CA ASP A 263 0.66 -19.08 2.98
C ASP A 263 -0.04 -17.72 3.01
N THR A 264 -1.33 -17.68 2.72
CA THR A 264 -2.10 -16.43 2.76
C THR A 264 -2.49 -16.10 4.20
N LYS A 265 -2.90 -17.11 4.99
CA LYS A 265 -3.26 -16.93 6.41
C LYS A 265 -2.07 -16.52 7.27
N LEU A 266 -0.91 -17.16 7.08
CA LEU A 266 0.31 -16.85 7.86
C LEU A 266 0.79 -15.40 7.66
N ARG A 267 0.60 -14.82 6.46
CA ARG A 267 0.98 -13.43 6.17
C ARG A 267 0.11 -12.40 6.89
N PHE A 268 -1.12 -12.74 7.23
CA PHE A 268 -1.99 -11.88 8.05
C PHE A 268 -1.76 -12.03 9.55
N ILE A 269 -1.19 -13.17 9.99
CA ILE A 269 -0.87 -13.38 11.40
C ILE A 269 0.26 -12.45 11.85
N ILE A 270 1.25 -12.17 11.00
CA ILE A 270 2.39 -11.31 11.37
C ILE A 270 1.95 -9.86 11.74
N PRO A 271 1.13 -9.16 10.94
CA PRO A 271 0.58 -7.85 11.32
C PRO A 271 -0.28 -7.89 12.61
N VAL A 272 -1.07 -8.96 12.78
CA VAL A 272 -1.92 -9.13 13.98
C VAL A 272 -1.07 -9.34 15.23
N LEU A 273 -0.01 -10.14 15.14
CA LEU A 273 0.97 -10.31 16.21
C LEU A 273 1.70 -9.00 16.50
N GLY A 274 2.08 -8.23 15.48
CA GLY A 274 2.68 -6.90 15.65
C GLY A 274 1.78 -5.94 16.41
N LEU A 275 0.49 -5.91 16.08
CA LEU A 275 -0.54 -5.18 16.84
C LEU A 275 -0.63 -5.64 18.29
N ALA A 276 -0.71 -6.95 18.52
CA ALA A 276 -0.83 -7.52 19.85
C ALA A 276 0.40 -7.18 20.72
N PHE A 277 1.62 -7.29 20.17
CA PHE A 277 2.84 -6.90 20.87
C PHE A 277 2.89 -5.39 21.15
N GLY A 278 2.43 -4.55 20.22
CA GLY A 278 2.34 -3.11 20.44
C GLY A 278 1.40 -2.74 21.59
N PHE A 279 0.20 -3.34 21.63
CA PHE A 279 -0.76 -3.12 22.70
C PHE A 279 -0.28 -3.67 24.06
N LEU A 280 0.27 -4.89 24.08
CA LEU A 280 0.78 -5.49 25.32
C LEU A 280 2.02 -4.77 25.86
N GLY A 281 2.88 -4.26 24.98
CA GLY A 281 4.05 -3.47 25.36
C GLY A 281 3.68 -2.11 25.97
N GLY A 282 2.64 -1.45 25.43
CA GLY A 282 2.11 -0.20 25.98
C GLY A 282 1.39 -0.35 27.31
N TRP A 283 0.65 -1.46 27.50
CA TRP A 283 -0.07 -1.70 28.75
C TRP A 283 0.86 -1.80 29.96
N LYS A 284 2.02 -2.45 29.80
CA LYS A 284 2.95 -2.72 30.89
C LYS A 284 3.72 -1.49 31.39
N SER A 285 3.63 -0.35 30.70
CA SER A 285 4.23 0.91 31.17
C SER A 285 3.32 1.73 32.09
N HIS A 286 2.12 1.22 32.41
CA HIS A 286 1.14 1.88 33.30
C HIS A 286 1.00 1.19 34.68
N GLU A 287 1.75 0.11 34.92
CA GLU A 287 1.94 -0.49 36.26
C GLU A 287 3.29 -0.06 36.84
#